data_AF-A0A6C7EBV0-F1
#
_entry.id   AF-A0A6C7EBV0-F1
#
_cell.length_a   1.000
_cell.length_b   1.000
_cell.length_c   1.000
_cell.angle_alpha   90.00
_cell.angle_beta   90.00
_cell.angle_gamma   90.00
#
_symmetry.space_group_name_H-M   'P 1'
#
loop_
_entity.id
_entity.type
_entity.pdbx_description
1 polymer ?
#
loop_
_entity_poly.entity_id
_entity_poly.type
_entity_poly.pdbx_seq_one_letter_code
_entity_poly.pdbx_strand_id
1 'polypeptide(L)' 'MVPLTSTIRTFHFEVVIEPDVTNGLSGTAAVQCQHPRAASPQMIVATRGNVGPLDLSQIRETLAIILDIG' A
#
# COMPACT_ATOMS: atom_id res chain seq x y z
N MET A 1 4.77 8.26 0.83
CA MET A 1 4.78 6.82 0.52
C MET A 1 4.18 6.03 1.68
N VAL A 2 3.68 4.81 1.43
CA VAL A 2 3.16 3.90 2.46
C VAL A 2 3.92 2.57 2.36
N PRO A 3 4.43 2.00 3.47
CA PRO A 3 5.19 0.75 3.43
C PRO A 3 4.37 -0.46 2.98
N LEU A 4 5.04 -1.42 2.36
CA LEU A 4 4.51 -2.71 1.96
C LEU A 4 5.31 -3.83 2.65
N THR A 5 4.64 -4.87 3.16
CA THR A 5 5.28 -6.00 3.84
C THR A 5 4.68 -7.34 3.41
N SER A 6 5.50 -8.39 3.33
CA SER A 6 4.99 -9.77 3.17
C SER A 6 4.57 -10.42 4.49
N THR A 7 4.86 -9.78 5.64
CA THR A 7 4.36 -10.25 6.94
C THR A 7 2.97 -9.67 7.18
N ILE A 8 1.94 -10.46 6.89
CA ILE A 8 0.54 -10.08 7.07
C ILE A 8 0.16 -10.29 8.54
N ARG A 9 -0.33 -9.25 9.20
CA ARG A 9 -0.68 -9.28 10.64
C ARG A 9 -2.18 -9.10 10.89
N THR A 10 -2.97 -8.98 9.82
CA THR A 10 -4.43 -8.85 9.86
C THR A 10 -4.90 -7.64 10.68
N PHE A 11 -4.12 -6.56 10.68
CA PHE A 11 -4.53 -5.31 11.33
C PHE A 11 -5.62 -4.62 10.51
N HIS A 12 -6.53 -3.92 11.20
CA HIS A 12 -7.64 -3.19 10.57
C HIS A 12 -7.22 -2.09 9.58
N PHE A 13 -5.96 -1.66 9.65
CA PHE A 13 -5.39 -0.63 8.79
C PHE A 13 -4.38 -1.18 7.77
N GLU A 14 -4.38 -2.50 7.58
CA GLU A 14 -3.63 -3.16 6.52
C GLU A 14 -4.56 -3.48 5.34
N VAL A 15 -4.14 -3.10 4.14
CA VAL A 15 -4.80 -3.52 2.90
C VAL A 15 -3.98 -4.63 2.27
N VAL A 16 -4.57 -5.83 2.19
CA VAL A 16 -3.92 -6.99 1.56
C VAL A 16 -4.04 -6.88 0.05
N ILE A 17 -2.92 -7.07 -0.65
CA ILE A 17 -2.81 -7.05 -2.11
C ILE A 17 -2.28 -8.41 -2.56
N GLU A 18 -3.04 -9.05 -3.45
CA GLU A 18 -2.63 -10.27 -4.13
C GLU A 18 -1.73 -9.94 -5.33
N PRO A 19 -0.76 -10.80 -5.69
CA PRO A 19 0.07 -10.56 -6.87
C PRO A 19 -0.76 -10.61 -8.15
N ASP A 20 -0.52 -9.67 -9.04
CA ASP A 20 -1.13 -9.60 -10.36
C ASP A 20 -0.09 -9.27 -11.45
N VAL A 21 -0.54 -9.24 -12.71
CA VAL A 21 0.35 -9.02 -13.87
C VAL A 21 0.93 -7.60 -13.96
N THR A 22 0.43 -6.67 -13.16
CA THR A 22 0.73 -5.23 -13.20
C THR A 22 1.46 -4.73 -11.95
N ASN A 23 1.24 -5.35 -10.79
CA ASN A 23 1.71 -4.84 -9.50
C ASN A 23 3.13 -5.28 -9.12
N GLY A 24 3.69 -6.25 -9.85
CA GLY A 24 5.08 -6.68 -9.70
C GLY A 24 5.38 -7.38 -8.36
N LEU A 25 4.36 -7.79 -7.61
CA LEU A 25 4.52 -8.52 -6.36
C LEU A 25 4.94 -9.97 -6.63
N SER A 26 5.85 -10.49 -5.82
CA SER A 26 6.29 -11.89 -5.90
C SER A 26 5.40 -12.84 -5.07
N GLY A 27 4.42 -12.28 -4.36
CA GLY A 27 3.51 -12.98 -3.46
C GLY A 27 2.62 -11.96 -2.75
N THR A 28 1.63 -12.46 -2.01
CA THR A 28 0.69 -11.63 -1.24
C THR A 28 1.43 -10.71 -0.27
N ALA A 29 0.98 -9.48 -0.17
CA ALA A 29 1.58 -8.48 0.70
C ALA A 29 0.50 -7.58 1.34
N ALA A 30 0.87 -6.89 2.41
CA ALA A 30 0.01 -5.94 3.11
C ALA A 30 0.60 -4.53 3.01
N VAL A 31 -0.22 -3.57 2.58
CA VAL A 31 0.07 -2.14 2.68
C VAL A 31 -0.24 -1.67 4.09
N GLN A 32 0.74 -1.10 4.75
CA GLN A 32 0.66 -0.68 6.15
C GLN A 32 0.18 0.78 6.25
N CYS A 33 -1.13 1.01 6.09
CA CYS A 33 -1.71 2.36 6.02
C CYS A 33 -1.55 3.17 7.31
N GLN A 34 -1.23 2.53 8.43
CA GLN A 34 -0.92 3.19 9.71
C GLN A 34 0.51 3.73 9.81
N HIS A 35 1.35 3.48 8.80
CA HIS A 35 2.75 3.94 8.77
C HIS A 35 3.09 4.84 7.56
N PRO A 36 2.25 5.84 7.19
CA PRO A 36 2.57 6.72 6.06
C PRO A 36 3.84 7.53 6.36
N ARG A 37 4.65 7.75 5.32
CA ARG A 37 5.93 8.47 5.44
C ARG A 37 6.06 9.52 4.35
N ALA A 38 6.56 10.69 4.73
CA ALA A 38 7.14 11.62 3.76
C ALA A 38 8.45 11.02 3.23
N ALA A 39 8.67 11.14 1.91
CA ALA A 39 9.90 10.72 1.27
C ALA A 39 10.24 11.73 0.18
N SER A 40 11.53 12.02 0.00
CA SER A 40 11.97 12.83 -1.13
C SER A 40 11.91 11.99 -2.41
N PRO A 41 11.67 12.61 -3.59
CA PRO A 41 11.67 11.87 -4.86
C PRO A 41 12.99 11.13 -5.13
N GLN A 42 14.12 11.62 -4.61
CA GLN A 42 15.44 11.00 -4.74
C GLN A 42 15.55 9.64 -4.02
N MET A 43 14.66 9.35 -3.07
CA MET A 43 14.60 8.04 -2.40
C MET A 43 13.89 6.97 -3.25
N ILE A 44 13.26 7.34 -4.37
CA ILE A 44 12.56 6.41 -5.26
C ILE A 44 13.53 5.95 -6.36
N VAL A 45 13.95 4.69 -6.29
CA VAL A 45 14.96 4.13 -7.21
C VAL A 45 14.34 3.66 -8.52
N ALA A 46 13.16 3.06 -8.48
CA ALA A 46 12.45 2.55 -9.65
C ALA A 46 10.97 2.31 -9.36
N THR A 47 10.15 2.30 -10.41
CA THR A 47 8.78 1.78 -10.35
C THR A 47 8.79 0.27 -10.54
N ARG A 48 8.27 -0.47 -9.57
CA ARG A 48 8.20 -1.95 -9.63
C ARG A 48 6.95 -2.47 -10.33
N GLY A 49 5.86 -1.71 -10.27
CA GLY A 49 4.55 -2.08 -10.77
C GLY A 49 3.52 -1.03 -10.36
N ASN A 50 2.25 -1.27 -10.70
CA ASN A 50 1.14 -0.39 -10.37
C ASN A 50 0.11 -1.11 -9.49
N VAL A 51 -0.50 -0.37 -8.57
CA VAL A 51 -1.60 -0.89 -7.75
C VAL A 51 -2.89 -0.86 -8.58
N GLY A 52 -3.65 -1.95 -8.58
CA GLY A 52 -4.93 -2.04 -9.25
C GLY A 52 -5.96 -1.04 -8.70
N PRO A 53 -7.00 -0.68 -9.47
CA PRO A 53 -7.97 0.34 -9.07
C PRO A 53 -8.75 -0.03 -7.81
N LEU A 54 -9.04 -1.32 -7.61
CA LEU A 54 -9.72 -1.82 -6.41
C LEU A 54 -8.86 -1.61 -5.16
N ASP A 55 -7.63 -2.14 -5.17
CA ASP A 55 -6.70 -2.00 -4.04
C ASP A 55 -6.39 -0.53 -3.76
N LEU A 56 -6.20 0.29 -4.81
CA LEU A 56 -5.96 1.72 -4.68
C LEU A 56 -7.14 2.44 -4.01
N SER A 57 -8.37 2.08 -4.35
CA SER A 57 -9.57 2.65 -3.72
C SER A 57 -9.62 2.31 -2.22
N GLN A 58 -9.34 1.06 -1.86
CA GLN A 58 -9.34 0.60 -0.48
C GLN A 58 -8.22 1.26 0.35
N ILE A 59 -7.02 1.42 -0.23
CA ILE A 59 -5.91 2.15 0.40
C ILE A 59 -6.31 3.60 0.67
N ARG A 60 -6.94 4.27 -0.30
CA ARG A 60 -7.38 5.66 -0.14
C ARG A 60 -8.44 5.82 0.95
N GLU A 61 -9.42 4.92 1.00
CA GLU A 61 -10.45 4.91 2.05
C GLU A 61 -9.82 4.69 3.43
N THR A 62 -8.94 3.70 3.54
CA THR A 62 -8.22 3.39 4.80
C THR A 62 -7.38 4.58 5.26
N LEU A 63 -6.67 5.25 4.34
CA LEU A 63 -5.90 6.45 4.66
C LEU A 63 -6.79 7.63 5.05
N ALA A 64 -7.94 7.82 4.41
CA ALA A 64 -8.88 8.90 4.76
C ALA A 64 -9.40 8.75 6.20
N ILE A 65 -9.68 7.51 6.63
CA ILE A 65 -10.07 7.20 8.01
C ILE A 65 -8.94 7.53 8.99
N ILE A 66 -7.70 7.11 8.70
CA ILE A 66 -6.55 7.33 9.59
C ILE A 66 -6.20 8.81 9.70
N LEU A 67 -6.37 9.56 8.62
CA LEU A 67 -6.06 10.99 8.54
C LEU A 67 -7.22 11.89 8.96
N ASP A 68 -8.40 11.33 9.22
CA ASP A 68 -9.63 12.05 9.57
C ASP A 68 -10.04 13.10 8.52
N ILE A 69 -10.01 12.70 7.24
CA ILE A 69 -10.30 13.57 6.07
C ILE A 69 -11.40 13.00 5.14
N GLY A 70 -12.23 12.10 5.67
CA GLY A 70 -13.30 11.41 4.95
C GLY A 70 -14.55 12.24 4.68
#